data_AF-A0A3B8QF62-F1
#
_entry.id   AF-A0A3B8QF62-F1
#
_cell.length_a   1.000
_cell.length_b   1.000
_cell.length_c   1.000
_cell.angle_alpha   90.00
_cell.angle_beta   90.00
_cell.angle_gamma   90.00
#
_symmetry.space_group_name_H-M   'P 1'
#
loop_
_entity.id
_entity.type
_entity.pdbx_description
1 polymer ?
#
loop_
_entity_poly.entity_id
_entity_poly.type
_entity_poly.pdbx_seq_one_letter_code
_entity_poly.pdbx_strand_id
1 'polypeptide(L)'
;WKWSDHELNQARHMEHTFADIIESMGGRVLSTINDDGADAIAPPGDIIHEVGGACMGDDPSSSVLNSFCQSWEVDNLFVTDGGCFLSNADKNPTLSIMAVAWRATDYLVNELQRGSIG
;
A
#
# COMPACT_ATOMS: atom_id res chain seq x y z
N TRP A 1 7.93 -10.25 10.08
CA TRP A 1 7.89 -9.80 8.68
C TRP A 1 9.25 -10.09 8.04
N LYS A 2 9.29 -10.40 6.74
CA LYS A 2 10.51 -10.61 5.93
C LYS A 2 10.19 -10.32 4.46
N TRP A 3 11.19 -9.84 3.70
CA TRP A 3 11.05 -9.73 2.24
C TRP A 3 10.85 -11.10 1.60
N SER A 4 10.00 -11.16 0.59
CA SER A 4 9.85 -12.29 -0.31
C SER A 4 10.84 -12.20 -1.48
N ASP A 5 11.03 -13.33 -2.16
CA ASP A 5 11.84 -13.37 -3.38
C ASP A 5 11.30 -12.41 -4.45
N HIS A 6 9.99 -12.11 -4.47
CA HIS A 6 9.40 -11.19 -5.44
C HIS A 6 9.86 -9.76 -5.20
N GLU A 7 9.92 -9.30 -3.96
CA GLU A 7 10.36 -7.94 -3.61
C GLU A 7 11.86 -7.78 -3.85
N LEU A 8 12.66 -8.79 -3.48
CA LEU A 8 14.11 -8.81 -3.73
C LEU A 8 14.43 -8.79 -5.23
N ASN A 9 13.73 -9.61 -6.03
CA ASN A 9 13.91 -9.61 -7.48
C ASN A 9 13.45 -8.30 -8.13
N GLN A 10 12.40 -7.65 -7.61
CA GLN A 10 11.95 -6.34 -8.09
C GLN A 10 12.99 -5.25 -7.80
N ALA A 11 13.58 -5.22 -6.60
CA ALA A 11 14.60 -4.24 -6.23
C ALA A 11 15.85 -4.39 -7.12
N ARG A 12 16.38 -5.61 -7.28
CA ARG A 12 17.48 -5.89 -8.22
C ARG A 12 17.12 -5.42 -9.63
N HIS A 13 15.97 -5.84 -10.15
CA HIS A 13 15.53 -5.49 -11.49
C HIS A 13 15.41 -3.97 -11.70
N MET A 14 14.91 -3.24 -10.71
CA MET A 14 14.79 -1.79 -10.75
C MET A 14 16.15 -1.11 -10.95
N GLU A 15 17.18 -1.50 -10.19
CA GLU A 15 18.52 -0.90 -10.31
C GLU A 15 19.12 -1.11 -11.71
N HIS A 16 19.08 -2.34 -12.24
CA HIS A 16 19.56 -2.62 -13.59
C HIS A 16 18.75 -1.87 -14.65
N THR A 17 17.42 -1.82 -14.50
CA THR A 17 16.56 -1.10 -15.45
C THR A 17 16.89 0.40 -15.48
N PHE A 18 17.13 1.01 -14.32
CA PHE A 18 17.51 2.41 -14.24
C PHE A 18 18.91 2.66 -14.82
N ALA A 19 19.85 1.74 -14.59
CA ALA A 19 21.18 1.80 -15.21
C ALA A 19 21.08 1.78 -16.74
N ASP A 20 20.34 0.81 -17.30
CA ASP A 20 20.14 0.64 -18.74
C ASP A 20 19.50 1.89 -19.36
N ILE A 21 18.50 2.47 -18.71
CA ILE A 21 17.85 3.72 -19.17
C ILE A 21 18.87 4.86 -19.20
N ILE A 22 19.64 5.06 -18.13
CA ILE A 22 20.62 6.14 -18.01
C ILE A 22 21.69 6.01 -19.10
N GLU A 23 22.26 4.82 -19.27
CA GLU A 23 23.31 4.56 -20.28
C GLU A 23 22.79 4.69 -21.70
N SER A 24 21.58 4.20 -21.97
CA SER A 24 20.94 4.33 -23.29
C SER A 24 20.68 5.80 -23.68
N MET A 25 20.46 6.67 -22.70
CA MET A 25 20.35 8.11 -22.89
C MET A 25 21.72 8.81 -23.08
N GLY A 26 22.84 8.07 -23.08
CA GLY A 26 24.20 8.60 -23.13
C GLY A 26 24.70 9.13 -21.77
N GLY A 27 23.98 8.84 -20.69
CA GLY A 27 24.36 9.18 -19.32
C GLY A 27 25.38 8.22 -18.73
N ARG A 28 25.80 8.51 -17.50
CA ARG A 28 26.69 7.66 -16.71
C ARG A 28 26.05 7.39 -15.35
N VAL A 29 25.94 6.11 -14.98
CA VAL A 29 25.48 5.69 -13.66
C VAL A 29 26.55 6.03 -12.61
N LEU A 30 26.13 6.68 -11.53
CA LEU A 30 27.03 7.09 -10.43
C LEU A 30 26.87 6.24 -9.17
N SER A 31 25.74 5.53 -9.04
CA SER A 31 25.47 4.60 -7.94
C SER A 31 26.07 3.22 -8.22
N THR A 32 26.24 2.43 -7.17
CA THR A 32 26.45 0.99 -7.29
C THR A 32 25.16 0.34 -7.82
N ILE A 33 25.32 -0.66 -8.69
CA ILE A 33 24.25 -1.56 -9.12
C ILE A 33 24.50 -2.90 -8.46
N ASN A 34 23.53 -3.39 -7.70
CA ASN A 34 23.65 -4.58 -6.88
C ASN A 34 23.00 -5.78 -7.58
N ASP A 35 23.75 -6.88 -7.71
CA ASP A 35 23.24 -8.14 -8.28
C ASP A 35 22.44 -8.98 -7.26
N ASP A 36 22.59 -8.71 -5.95
CA ASP A 36 21.77 -9.30 -4.89
C ASP A 36 20.63 -8.34 -4.51
N GLY A 37 19.40 -8.84 -4.57
CA GLY A 37 18.21 -8.08 -4.21
C GLY A 37 18.18 -7.65 -2.73
N ALA A 38 18.88 -8.37 -1.85
CA ALA A 38 18.99 -8.00 -0.44
C ALA A 38 19.85 -6.76 -0.21
N ASP A 39 20.82 -6.51 -1.11
CA ASP A 39 21.66 -5.32 -1.09
C ASP A 39 21.02 -4.16 -1.87
N ALA A 40 20.17 -4.46 -2.86
CA ALA A 40 19.43 -3.48 -3.66
C ALA A 40 18.21 -2.88 -2.94
N ILE A 41 17.56 -3.65 -2.04
CA ILE A 41 16.33 -3.20 -1.39
C ILE A 41 16.65 -2.30 -0.19
N ALA A 42 15.93 -1.18 -0.08
CA ALA A 42 16.08 -0.27 1.04
C ALA A 42 15.66 -0.91 2.38
N PRO A 43 16.23 -0.46 3.51
CA PRO A 43 15.84 -0.94 4.83
C PRO A 43 14.33 -0.75 5.10
N PRO A 44 13.71 -1.63 5.90
CA PRO A 44 12.30 -1.52 6.24
C PRO A 44 11.99 -0.19 6.92
N GLY A 45 10.96 0.49 6.44
CA GLY A 45 10.49 1.78 6.97
C GLY A 45 11.21 3.02 6.45
N ASP A 46 12.25 2.87 5.63
CA ASP A 46 12.99 4.01 5.06
C ASP A 46 12.12 4.84 4.10
N ILE A 47 11.14 4.18 3.45
CA ILE A 47 10.26 4.79 2.43
C ILE A 47 8.94 5.33 3.00
N ILE A 48 8.69 5.20 4.31
CA ILE A 48 7.53 5.78 5.04
C ILE A 48 6.15 5.50 4.42
N HIS A 49 5.98 4.36 3.75
CA HIS A 49 4.75 3.94 3.08
C HIS A 49 4.22 2.59 3.63
N GLU A 50 4.19 2.45 4.94
CA GLU A 50 3.63 1.29 5.62
C GLU A 50 2.09 1.26 5.49
N VAL A 51 1.55 0.12 5.09
CA VAL A 51 0.12 -0.09 4.81
C VAL A 51 -0.33 -1.48 5.25
N GLY A 52 -1.65 -1.72 5.32
CA GLY A 52 -2.24 -3.05 5.51
C GLY A 52 -2.33 -3.57 6.95
N GLY A 53 -2.24 -2.69 7.94
CA GLY A 53 -2.40 -3.07 9.35
C GLY A 53 -3.84 -3.46 9.77
N ALA A 54 -4.85 -3.07 8.99
CA ALA A 54 -6.27 -3.30 9.25
C ALA A 54 -7.02 -3.51 7.93
N CYS A 55 -6.59 -4.49 7.13
CA CYS A 55 -7.06 -4.68 5.76
C CYS A 55 -8.59 -4.73 5.62
N MET A 56 -9.10 -4.04 4.60
CA MET A 56 -10.46 -4.23 4.11
C MET A 56 -10.61 -5.57 3.37
N GLY A 57 -11.81 -6.12 3.33
CA GLY A 57 -12.13 -7.33 2.56
C GLY A 57 -13.62 -7.55 2.40
N ASP A 58 -13.99 -8.72 1.87
CA ASP A 58 -15.36 -9.17 1.67
C ASP A 58 -15.81 -10.25 2.67
N ASP A 59 -14.90 -10.74 3.52
CA ASP A 59 -15.17 -11.77 4.52
C ASP A 59 -14.60 -11.37 5.89
N PRO A 60 -15.42 -11.32 6.97
CA PRO A 60 -14.97 -10.99 8.32
C PRO A 60 -13.97 -11.99 8.92
N SER A 61 -13.89 -13.22 8.40
CA SER A 61 -12.91 -14.22 8.84
C SER A 61 -11.50 -13.98 8.31
N SER A 62 -11.35 -13.13 7.28
CA SER A 62 -10.07 -12.86 6.62
C SER A 62 -9.72 -11.37 6.52
N SER A 63 -10.56 -10.48 7.06
CA SER A 63 -10.36 -9.03 7.01
C SER A 63 -10.85 -8.35 8.29
N VAL A 64 -10.30 -7.17 8.59
CA VAL A 64 -10.67 -6.38 9.77
C VAL A 64 -11.84 -5.44 9.46
N LEU A 65 -11.91 -4.98 8.22
CA LEU A 65 -12.91 -4.03 7.74
C LEU A 65 -13.64 -4.61 6.53
N ASN A 66 -14.88 -4.19 6.31
CA ASN A 66 -15.57 -4.43 5.04
C ASN A 66 -15.02 -3.52 3.93
N SER A 67 -15.56 -3.66 2.71
CA SER A 67 -15.13 -2.91 1.53
C SER A 67 -15.32 -1.38 1.63
N PHE A 68 -16.08 -0.89 2.63
CA PHE A 68 -16.26 0.54 2.91
C PHE A 68 -15.42 1.03 4.10
N CYS A 69 -14.42 0.26 4.51
CA CYS A 69 -13.52 0.59 5.62
C CYS A 69 -14.22 0.65 7.00
N GLN A 70 -15.41 0.05 7.11
CA GLN A 70 -16.16 -0.11 8.36
C GLN A 70 -15.70 -1.39 9.07
N SER A 71 -15.56 -1.36 10.39
CA SER A 71 -15.29 -2.57 11.18
C SER A 71 -16.41 -3.59 11.03
N TRP A 72 -16.06 -4.87 10.97
CA TRP A 72 -17.03 -5.98 11.06
C TRP A 72 -17.65 -6.14 12.46
N GLU A 73 -16.97 -5.67 13.50
CA GLU A 73 -17.35 -5.89 14.90
C GLU A 73 -18.03 -4.68 15.55
N VAL A 74 -17.83 -3.48 14.99
CA VAL A 74 -18.32 -2.21 15.56
C VAL A 74 -18.91 -1.34 14.45
N ASP A 75 -20.24 -1.24 14.43
CA ASP A 75 -20.99 -0.62 13.32
C ASP A 75 -20.63 0.85 13.06
N ASN A 76 -20.22 1.60 14.09
CA ASN A 76 -19.87 3.02 13.99
C ASN A 76 -18.35 3.30 13.98
N LEU A 77 -17.52 2.27 13.75
CA LEU A 77 -16.07 2.40 13.67
C LEU A 77 -15.57 2.24 12.22
N PHE A 78 -14.80 3.23 11.75
CA PHE A 78 -14.21 3.27 10.41
C PHE A 78 -12.71 3.55 10.48
N VAL A 79 -11.94 2.96 9.56
CA VAL A 79 -10.48 3.18 9.44
C VAL A 79 -10.14 3.57 8.01
N THR A 80 -9.82 4.84 7.78
CA THR A 80 -9.67 5.42 6.43
C THR A 80 -8.26 5.93 6.16
N ASP A 81 -7.24 5.18 6.60
CA ASP A 81 -5.82 5.47 6.38
C ASP A 81 -5.15 4.36 5.54
N GLY A 82 -3.81 4.30 5.51
CA GLY A 82 -3.08 3.24 4.81
C GLY A 82 -3.29 1.84 5.41
N GLY A 83 -3.77 1.74 6.64
CA GLY A 83 -4.05 0.48 7.32
C GLY A 83 -5.10 -0.37 6.60
N CYS A 84 -6.08 0.26 5.95
CA CYS A 84 -7.16 -0.45 5.27
C CYS A 84 -6.75 -1.13 3.94
N PHE A 85 -5.53 -0.90 3.45
CA PHE A 85 -5.12 -1.38 2.13
C PHE A 85 -4.85 -2.89 2.14
N LEU A 86 -5.28 -3.58 1.08
CA LEU A 86 -5.03 -5.01 0.88
C LEU A 86 -3.62 -5.33 0.37
N SER A 87 -3.01 -4.38 -0.34
CA SER A 87 -1.69 -4.51 -0.94
C SER A 87 -1.03 -3.14 -1.02
N ASN A 88 0.30 -3.15 -1.17
CA ASN A 88 1.03 -1.94 -1.46
C ASN A 88 0.98 -1.63 -2.97
N ALA A 89 0.75 -0.37 -3.33
CA ALA A 89 0.79 0.07 -4.71
C ALA A 89 2.24 0.40 -5.12
N ASP A 90 2.51 0.46 -6.43
CA ASP A 90 3.81 0.90 -6.97
C ASP A 90 4.15 2.36 -6.60
N LYS A 91 3.13 3.19 -6.32
CA LYS A 91 3.28 4.62 -6.05
C LYS A 91 2.81 4.99 -4.64
N ASN A 92 3.24 6.17 -4.21
CA ASN A 92 2.95 6.75 -2.89
C ASN A 92 1.44 6.68 -2.57
N PRO A 93 1.06 6.20 -1.37
CA PRO A 93 -0.31 5.82 -1.08
C PRO A 93 -1.24 7.01 -0.79
N THR A 94 -0.72 8.22 -0.56
CA THR A 94 -1.50 9.36 -0.05
C THR A 94 -2.74 9.69 -0.88
N LEU A 95 -2.63 9.72 -2.22
CA LEU A 95 -3.79 10.00 -3.08
C LEU A 95 -4.83 8.87 -2.98
N SER A 96 -4.39 7.62 -2.91
CA SER A 96 -5.27 6.47 -2.71
C SER A 96 -5.94 6.50 -1.34
N ILE A 97 -5.23 6.92 -0.29
CA ILE A 97 -5.79 7.09 1.06
C ILE A 97 -6.91 8.12 1.02
N MET A 98 -6.69 9.28 0.39
CA MET A 98 -7.73 10.31 0.26
C MET A 98 -8.95 9.81 -0.54
N ALA A 99 -8.72 9.06 -1.61
CA ALA A 99 -9.81 8.49 -2.41
C ALA A 99 -10.65 7.47 -1.61
N VAL A 100 -9.99 6.59 -0.84
CA VAL A 100 -10.65 5.62 0.02
C VAL A 100 -11.40 6.31 1.16
N ALA A 101 -10.79 7.31 1.80
CA ALA A 101 -11.41 8.09 2.86
C ALA A 101 -12.68 8.81 2.38
N TRP A 102 -12.65 9.38 1.17
CA TRP A 102 -13.84 9.96 0.56
C TRP A 102 -14.92 8.89 0.37
N ARG A 103 -14.61 7.77 -0.31
CA ARG A 103 -15.57 6.68 -0.56
C ARG A 103 -16.22 6.16 0.73
N ALA A 104 -15.42 5.94 1.77
CA ALA A 104 -15.90 5.48 3.07
C ALA A 104 -16.81 6.51 3.74
N THR A 105 -16.48 7.80 3.63
CA THR A 105 -17.29 8.90 4.19
C THR A 105 -18.63 9.03 3.46
N ASP A 106 -18.66 8.91 2.13
CA ASP A 106 -19.91 8.90 1.37
C ASP A 106 -20.81 7.74 1.80
N TYR A 107 -20.25 6.55 2.02
CA TYR A 107 -20.98 5.42 2.56
C TYR A 107 -21.51 5.69 3.98
N LEU A 108 -20.65 6.16 4.89
CA LEU A 108 -21.01 6.51 6.27
C LEU A 108 -22.17 7.51 6.32
N VAL A 109 -22.11 8.58 5.52
CA VAL A 109 -23.19 9.58 5.47
C VAL A 109 -24.51 8.96 5.02
N ASN A 110 -24.49 8.10 4.00
CA ASN A 110 -25.70 7.41 3.53
C ASN A 110 -26.28 6.48 4.59
N GLU A 111 -25.45 5.73 5.31
CA GLU A 111 -25.91 4.81 6.36
C GLU A 111 -26.43 5.55 7.60
N LEU A 112 -25.81 6.67 7.98
CA LEU A 112 -26.34 7.56 9.03
C LEU A 112 -27.70 8.14 8.66
N GLN A 113 -27.90 8.57 7.40
CA GLN A 113 -29.19 9.07 6.93
C GLN A 113 -30.28 7.99 6.92
N ARG A 114 -29.91 6.72 6.73
CA ARG A 114 -30.81 5.57 6.81
C ARG A 114 -31.12 5.14 8.24
N GLY A 115 -30.33 5.58 9.23
CA GLY A 115 -30.37 5.10 10.60
C GLY A 115 -29.84 3.66 10.74
N SER A 116 -29.05 3.20 9.77
CA SER A 116 -28.43 1.87 9.77
C SER A 116 -27.18 1.77 10.65
N ILE A 117 -26.60 2.92 11.00
CA ILE A 117 -25.42 3.04 11.87
C ILE A 117 -25.81 3.96 13.03
N GLY A 118 -25.59 3.50 14.26
CA GLY A 118 -25.89 4.19 15.51
C GLY A 118 -25.12 3.61 16.68
#